data_AF-A0A1Y6JNG5-F1
#
_entry.id   AF-A0A1Y6JNG5-F1
#
_cell.length_a   1.000
_cell.length_b   1.000
_cell.length_c   1.000
_cell.angle_alpha   90.00
_cell.angle_beta   90.00
_cell.angle_gamma   90.00
#
_symmetry.space_group_name_H-M   'P 1'
#
loop_
_entity.id
_entity.type
_entity.pdbx_description
1 polymer ?
#
loop_
_entity_poly.entity_id
_entity_poly.type
_entity_poly.pdbx_seq_one_letter_code
_entity_poly.pdbx_strand_id
1 'polypeptide(L)'
;MTSPELKLGLNRTPVQLSPDDTQRQIEATQRFPADVPGSIEQLTEERQQAILDADTVGSVPIPGSLKGMVKSALDKLRGKNPEVLIDKLGERLAFERTGVRMYEAMIAKALSAKGADSVLVDTLRQIQSEEHQHMAVLRKAIETLGGDPTAMTPCADVAAVKSQGVMQVLTDPRTTTSQCLSAILTLELEDNDAWAMLIELTRKAGHPMIAGDFEQALREEEEHLSAIRTILKENLLAQVD
;
A
#
# COMPACT_ATOMS: atom_id res chain seq x y z
N MET A 1 31.73 -3.30 -7.91
CA MET A 1 31.38 -3.48 -6.49
C MET A 1 30.75 -2.19 -6.02
N THR A 2 29.43 -2.20 -5.81
CA THR A 2 28.70 -1.08 -5.21
C THR A 2 29.15 -0.93 -3.76
N SER A 3 29.53 0.28 -3.34
CA SER A 3 29.84 0.52 -1.92
C SER A 3 28.59 0.26 -1.05
N PRO A 4 28.73 -0.26 0.17
CA PRO A 4 27.58 -0.47 1.05
C PRO A 4 26.87 0.86 1.31
N GLU A 5 25.52 0.84 1.25
CA GLU A 5 24.70 2.02 1.46
C GLU A 5 24.69 2.44 2.94
N LEU A 6 24.86 1.46 3.84
CA LEU A 6 25.00 1.67 5.28
C LEU A 6 26.46 1.67 5.71
N LYS A 7 26.77 2.46 6.73
CA LYS A 7 28.09 2.53 7.35
C LYS A 7 27.96 2.30 8.85
N LEU A 8 28.94 1.61 9.43
CA LEU A 8 29.09 1.57 10.87
C LEU A 8 29.26 3.01 11.39
N GLY A 9 28.55 3.33 12.47
CA GLY A 9 28.51 4.67 13.04
C GLY A 9 28.02 4.67 14.48
N LEU A 10 28.02 5.85 15.09
CA LEU A 10 27.57 6.06 16.46
C LEU A 10 26.03 6.09 16.50
N ASN A 11 25.41 4.91 16.57
CA ASN A 11 24.00 4.79 16.92
C ASN A 11 23.82 5.16 18.40
N ARG A 12 22.84 6.00 18.75
CA ARG A 12 22.59 6.46 20.13
C ARG A 12 21.44 5.76 20.83
N THR A 13 20.75 4.84 20.14
CA THR A 13 19.61 4.11 20.70
C THR A 13 19.95 2.90 21.57
N PRO A 14 21.09 2.20 21.41
CA PRO A 14 21.39 1.04 22.25
C PRO A 14 21.62 1.42 23.72
N VAL A 15 20.87 0.81 24.64
CA VAL A 15 21.03 0.98 26.10
C VAL A 15 22.44 0.63 26.60
N GLN A 16 23.14 -0.25 25.87
CA GLN A 16 24.52 -0.65 26.17
C GLN A 16 25.53 0.51 26.06
N LEU A 17 25.18 1.57 25.32
CA LEU A 17 26.03 2.76 25.17
C LEU A 17 25.82 3.79 26.28
N SER A 18 24.80 3.61 27.13
CA SER A 18 24.57 4.48 28.29
C SER A 18 24.00 3.69 29.50
N PRO A 19 24.83 2.89 30.19
CA PRO A 19 24.38 2.09 31.33
C PRO A 19 23.89 2.96 32.49
N ASP A 20 24.51 4.12 32.73
CA ASP A 20 24.10 5.03 33.81
C ASP A 20 22.74 5.67 33.53
N ASP A 21 22.46 6.09 32.27
CA ASP A 21 21.13 6.59 31.89
C ASP A 21 20.07 5.50 31.99
N THR A 22 20.43 4.27 31.59
CA THR A 22 19.55 3.11 31.70
C THR A 22 19.19 2.84 33.16
N GLN A 23 20.18 2.87 34.06
CA GLN A 23 19.96 2.71 35.50
C GLN A 23 19.06 3.83 36.05
N ARG A 24 19.29 5.08 35.64
CA ARG A 24 18.43 6.21 36.03
C ARG A 24 16.99 6.06 35.51
N GLN A 25 16.79 5.54 34.30
CA GLN A 25 15.45 5.24 33.79
C GLN A 25 14.75 4.15 34.60
N ILE A 26 15.46 3.07 34.95
CA ILE A 26 14.91 2.00 35.80
C ILE A 26 14.51 2.56 37.18
N GLU A 27 15.39 3.34 37.82
CA GLU A 27 15.09 4.01 39.10
C GLU A 27 13.90 4.96 38.98
N ALA A 28 13.78 5.68 37.86
CA ALA A 28 12.62 6.53 37.59
C ALA A 28 11.32 5.72 37.51
N THR A 29 11.30 4.57 36.84
CA THR A 29 10.10 3.72 36.79
C THR A 29 9.67 3.18 38.16
N GLN A 30 10.62 3.00 39.08
CA GLN A 30 10.33 2.58 40.46
C GLN A 30 9.82 3.75 41.32
N ARG A 31 10.39 4.94 41.12
CA ARG A 31 10.03 6.15 41.87
C ARG A 31 8.71 6.76 41.41
N PHE A 32 8.40 6.62 40.12
CA PHE A 32 7.20 7.12 39.46
C PHE A 32 6.51 5.94 38.77
N PRO A 33 5.92 5.00 39.53
CA PRO A 33 5.16 3.90 38.94
C PRO A 33 3.98 4.47 38.15
N ALA A 34 3.48 3.72 37.17
CA ALA A 34 2.27 4.12 36.45
C ALA A 34 1.10 4.26 37.43
N ASP A 35 0.39 5.39 37.36
CA ASP A 35 -0.78 5.66 38.20
C ASP A 35 -1.96 4.73 37.89
N VAL A 36 -1.94 4.10 36.70
CA VAL A 36 -2.87 3.07 36.26
C VAL A 36 -2.07 1.81 35.90
N PRO A 37 -2.33 0.66 36.55
CA PRO A 37 -1.72 -0.60 36.16
C PRO A 37 -2.06 -0.94 34.71
N GLY A 38 -1.06 -1.20 33.88
CA GLY A 38 -1.30 -1.66 32.51
C GLY A 38 -1.79 -3.11 32.49
N SER A 39 -2.83 -3.39 31.71
CA SER A 39 -3.32 -4.75 31.42
C SER A 39 -3.54 -4.92 29.91
N ILE A 40 -3.10 -6.06 29.37
CA ILE A 40 -3.32 -6.41 27.97
C ILE A 40 -4.82 -6.60 27.71
N GLU A 41 -5.53 -7.14 28.70
CA GLU A 41 -6.97 -7.34 28.68
C GLU A 41 -7.69 -5.98 28.64
N GLN A 42 -7.33 -5.04 29.52
CA GLN A 42 -7.90 -3.68 29.51
C GLN A 42 -7.61 -2.94 28.20
N LEU A 43 -6.37 -2.99 27.68
CA LEU A 43 -6.06 -2.41 26.37
C LEU A 43 -6.88 -3.03 25.23
N THR A 44 -7.24 -4.31 25.35
CA THR A 44 -8.09 -5.00 24.39
C THR A 44 -9.55 -4.55 24.54
N GLU A 45 -10.06 -4.44 25.76
CA GLU A 45 -11.41 -3.94 26.06
C GLU A 45 -11.59 -2.50 25.56
N GLU A 46 -10.62 -1.61 25.80
CA GLU A 46 -10.64 -0.23 25.30
C GLU A 46 -10.65 -0.17 23.77
N ARG A 47 -9.86 -1.03 23.10
CA ARG A 47 -9.90 -1.15 21.64
C ARG A 47 -11.24 -1.67 21.14
N GLN A 48 -11.84 -2.64 21.83
CA GLN A 48 -13.16 -3.16 21.48
C GLN A 48 -14.23 -2.07 21.62
N GLN A 49 -14.22 -1.32 22.72
CA GLN A 49 -15.15 -0.23 22.95
C GLN A 49 -15.00 0.85 21.87
N ALA A 50 -13.76 1.25 21.56
CA ALA A 50 -13.49 2.19 20.48
C ALA A 50 -13.98 1.69 19.10
N ILE A 51 -13.89 0.39 18.82
CA ILE A 51 -14.41 -0.21 17.57
C ILE A 51 -15.95 -0.20 17.55
N LEU A 52 -16.61 -0.49 18.67
CA LEU A 52 -18.06 -0.50 18.79
C LEU A 52 -18.67 0.91 18.68
N ASP A 53 -17.96 1.91 19.18
CA ASP A 53 -18.38 3.32 19.17
C ASP A 53 -18.05 4.04 17.86
N ALA A 54 -17.15 3.49 17.04
CA ALA A 54 -16.72 4.10 15.80
C ALA A 54 -17.77 3.97 14.68
N ASP A 55 -17.93 5.05 13.91
CA ASP A 55 -18.63 5.01 12.63
C ASP A 55 -17.79 4.28 11.56
N THR A 56 -18.43 3.92 10.44
CA THR A 56 -17.71 3.41 9.27
C THR A 56 -16.81 4.48 8.65
N VAL A 57 -15.69 4.08 8.07
CA VAL A 57 -14.74 4.97 7.34
C VAL A 57 -15.43 5.86 6.31
N GLY A 58 -16.48 5.35 5.65
CA GLY A 58 -17.30 6.12 4.73
C GLY A 58 -18.40 5.27 4.12
N SER A 59 -18.92 5.69 2.97
CA SER A 59 -19.88 4.92 2.18
C SER A 59 -19.58 4.98 0.69
N VAL A 60 -19.95 3.93 -0.03
CA VAL A 60 -19.88 3.92 -1.49
C VAL A 60 -20.99 4.84 -2.03
N PRO A 61 -20.68 5.80 -2.93
CA PRO A 61 -21.70 6.70 -3.45
C PRO A 61 -22.72 5.95 -4.30
N ILE A 62 -23.95 6.45 -4.30
CA ILE A 62 -24.99 5.98 -5.20
C ILE A 62 -24.53 6.26 -6.65
N PRO A 63 -24.69 5.31 -7.59
CA PRO A 63 -24.33 5.53 -8.98
C PRO A 63 -24.93 6.83 -9.53
N GLY A 64 -24.11 7.69 -10.15
CA GLY A 64 -24.55 8.99 -10.64
C GLY A 64 -25.47 8.93 -11.87
N SER A 65 -25.58 7.76 -12.52
CA SER A 65 -26.43 7.55 -13.69
C SER A 65 -27.77 6.90 -13.35
N LEU A 66 -28.85 7.32 -14.02
CA LEU A 66 -30.20 6.75 -13.86
C LEU A 66 -30.21 5.22 -14.10
N LYS A 67 -29.47 4.76 -15.12
CA LYS A 67 -29.31 3.34 -15.43
C LYS A 67 -28.58 2.59 -14.29
N GLY A 68 -27.53 3.19 -13.74
CA GLY A 68 -26.76 2.64 -12.62
C GLY A 68 -27.62 2.49 -11.36
N MET A 69 -28.40 3.52 -11.01
CA MET A 69 -29.31 3.48 -9.85
C MET A 69 -30.34 2.34 -9.95
N VAL A 70 -31.02 2.21 -11.10
CA VAL A 70 -32.03 1.15 -11.32
C VAL A 70 -31.40 -0.24 -11.23
N LYS A 71 -30.21 -0.43 -11.83
CA LYS A 71 -29.50 -1.72 -11.79
C LYS A 71 -29.10 -2.08 -10.36
N SER A 72 -28.50 -1.17 -9.61
CA SER A 72 -28.09 -1.42 -8.21
C SER A 72 -29.28 -1.75 -7.31
N ALA A 73 -30.41 -1.07 -7.48
CA ALA A 73 -31.63 -1.39 -6.74
C ALA A 73 -32.13 -2.81 -7.06
N LEU A 74 -32.15 -3.20 -8.34
CA LEU A 74 -32.56 -4.56 -8.74
C LEU A 74 -31.62 -5.64 -8.21
N ASP A 75 -30.31 -5.39 -8.23
CA ASP A 75 -29.32 -6.32 -7.69
C ASP A 75 -29.46 -6.48 -6.17
N LYS A 76 -29.71 -5.38 -5.44
CA LYS A 76 -30.03 -5.45 -3.99
C LYS A 76 -31.31 -6.22 -3.69
N LEU A 77 -32.37 -6.04 -4.49
CA LEU A 77 -33.60 -6.83 -4.36
C LEU A 77 -33.39 -8.33 -4.62
N ARG A 78 -32.33 -8.70 -5.36
CA ARG A 78 -31.90 -10.08 -5.60
C ARG A 78 -30.90 -10.60 -4.55
N GLY A 79 -30.66 -9.84 -3.48
CA GLY A 79 -29.72 -10.20 -2.41
C GLY A 79 -28.25 -10.07 -2.78
N LYS A 80 -27.92 -9.31 -3.84
CA LYS A 80 -26.53 -8.99 -4.20
C LYS A 80 -26.08 -7.69 -3.54
N ASN A 81 -24.77 -7.56 -3.37
CA ASN A 81 -24.12 -6.39 -2.77
C ASN A 81 -23.20 -5.70 -3.80
N PRO A 82 -23.74 -4.98 -4.79
CA PRO A 82 -22.94 -4.32 -5.84
C PRO A 82 -21.93 -3.30 -5.29
N GLU A 83 -22.19 -2.73 -4.12
CA GLU A 83 -21.29 -1.82 -3.42
C GLU A 83 -19.92 -2.45 -3.12
N VAL A 84 -19.84 -3.76 -2.88
CA VAL A 84 -18.57 -4.44 -2.55
C VAL A 84 -17.61 -4.38 -3.75
N LEU A 85 -18.11 -4.62 -4.96
CA LEU A 85 -17.30 -4.54 -6.16
C LEU A 85 -16.89 -3.09 -6.46
N ILE A 86 -17.80 -2.13 -6.30
CA ILE A 86 -17.48 -0.71 -6.53
C ILE A 86 -16.45 -0.22 -5.51
N ASP A 87 -16.56 -0.61 -4.25
CA ASP A 87 -15.58 -0.24 -3.22
C ASP A 87 -14.19 -0.79 -3.53
N LYS A 88 -14.10 -2.06 -3.96
CA LYS A 88 -12.83 -2.69 -4.35
C LYS A 88 -12.22 -2.12 -5.63
N LEU A 89 -13.04 -1.73 -6.60
CA LEU A 89 -12.55 -0.99 -7.77
C LEU A 89 -12.04 0.40 -7.39
N GLY A 90 -12.72 1.08 -6.45
CA GLY A 90 -12.30 2.35 -5.89
C GLY A 90 -10.96 2.24 -5.16
N GLU A 91 -10.81 1.19 -4.33
CA GLU A 91 -9.55 0.83 -3.67
C GLU A 91 -8.41 0.72 -4.67
N ARG A 92 -8.59 -0.13 -5.70
CA ARG A 92 -7.55 -0.41 -6.67
C ARG A 92 -7.18 0.84 -7.47
N LEU A 93 -8.16 1.63 -7.91
CA LEU A 93 -7.88 2.88 -8.63
C LEU A 93 -7.12 3.91 -7.76
N ALA A 94 -7.44 3.99 -6.47
CA ALA A 94 -6.73 4.88 -5.55
C ALA A 94 -5.30 4.40 -5.29
N PHE A 95 -5.09 3.08 -5.23
CA PHE A 95 -3.78 2.47 -5.08
C PHE A 95 -2.90 2.76 -6.30
N GLU A 96 -3.33 2.47 -7.54
CA GLU A 96 -2.48 2.66 -8.73
C GLU A 96 -2.12 4.15 -8.90
N ARG A 97 -3.06 5.05 -8.59
CA ARG A 97 -2.80 6.50 -8.57
C ARG A 97 -1.68 6.88 -7.62
N THR A 98 -1.61 6.21 -6.47
CA THR A 98 -0.57 6.42 -5.48
C THR A 98 0.72 5.72 -5.90
N GLY A 99 0.63 4.51 -6.47
CA GLY A 99 1.73 3.73 -7.05
C GLY A 99 2.54 4.53 -8.06
N VAL A 100 1.90 5.20 -9.03
CA VAL A 100 2.59 6.07 -10.00
C VAL A 100 3.47 7.13 -9.33
N ARG A 101 2.98 7.76 -8.24
CA ARG A 101 3.72 8.77 -7.48
C ARG A 101 4.81 8.16 -6.61
N MET A 102 4.61 6.95 -6.12
CA MET A 102 5.62 6.21 -5.36
C MET A 102 6.78 5.79 -6.25
N TYR A 103 6.48 5.30 -7.45
CA TYR A 103 7.51 5.01 -8.46
C TYR A 103 8.25 6.28 -8.89
N GLU A 104 7.57 7.44 -8.98
CA GLU A 104 8.26 8.73 -9.19
C GLU A 104 9.29 9.02 -8.09
N ALA A 105 8.89 8.87 -6.81
CA ALA A 105 9.78 9.07 -5.67
C ALA A 105 10.93 8.05 -5.65
N MET A 106 10.65 6.79 -6.01
CA MET A 106 11.66 5.73 -6.10
C MET A 106 12.66 5.95 -7.23
N ILE A 107 12.21 6.42 -8.39
CA ILE A 107 13.09 6.82 -9.50
C ILE A 107 14.00 7.96 -9.05
N ALA A 108 13.46 8.97 -8.36
CA ALA A 108 14.26 10.06 -7.82
C ALA A 108 15.30 9.56 -6.80
N LYS A 109 14.93 8.59 -5.95
CA LYS A 109 15.84 7.92 -5.02
C LYS A 109 16.98 7.19 -5.76
N ALA A 110 16.63 6.36 -6.74
CA ALA A 110 17.60 5.58 -7.53
C ALA A 110 18.57 6.49 -8.32
N LEU A 111 18.08 7.57 -8.91
CA LEU A 111 18.90 8.55 -9.62
C LEU A 111 19.86 9.31 -8.69
N SER A 112 19.49 9.48 -7.42
CA SER A 112 20.31 10.17 -6.42
C SER A 112 21.36 9.26 -5.78
N ALA A 113 21.25 7.94 -5.99
CA ALA A 113 22.20 6.98 -5.44
C ALA A 113 23.57 7.09 -6.13
N LYS A 114 24.64 6.89 -5.35
CA LYS A 114 26.00 6.93 -5.90
C LYS A 114 26.23 5.72 -6.82
N GLY A 115 26.52 5.98 -8.09
CA GLY A 115 26.64 4.93 -9.10
C GLY A 115 25.28 4.43 -9.60
N ALA A 116 24.32 5.36 -9.71
CA ALA A 116 22.97 5.13 -10.23
C ALA A 116 22.96 4.11 -11.38
N ASP A 117 22.19 3.05 -11.18
CA ASP A 117 22.06 1.94 -12.12
C ASP A 117 20.97 2.28 -13.14
N SER A 118 21.38 2.43 -14.41
CA SER A 118 20.44 2.72 -15.50
C SER A 118 19.42 1.61 -15.70
N VAL A 119 19.80 0.34 -15.47
CA VAL A 119 18.89 -0.80 -15.61
C VAL A 119 17.78 -0.72 -14.57
N LEU A 120 18.14 -0.43 -13.31
CA LEU A 120 17.16 -0.18 -12.24
C LEU A 120 16.21 0.95 -12.62
N VAL A 121 16.75 2.09 -13.05
CA VAL A 121 15.92 3.26 -13.39
C VAL A 121 14.97 2.96 -14.55
N ASP A 122 15.45 2.25 -15.57
CA ASP A 122 14.62 1.87 -16.72
C ASP A 122 13.50 0.91 -16.32
N THR A 123 13.79 -0.09 -15.47
CA THR A 123 12.76 -0.97 -14.89
C THR A 123 11.73 -0.19 -14.10
N LEU A 124 12.15 0.71 -13.20
CA LEU A 124 11.22 1.53 -12.40
C LEU A 124 10.34 2.44 -13.28
N ARG A 125 10.86 2.96 -14.39
CA ARG A 125 10.09 3.77 -15.36
C ARG A 125 9.09 2.93 -16.14
N GLN A 126 9.47 1.71 -16.50
CA GLN A 126 8.57 0.77 -17.16
C GLN A 126 7.37 0.47 -16.26
N ILE A 127 7.63 0.08 -15.01
CA ILE A 127 6.59 -0.19 -14.01
C ILE A 127 5.70 1.05 -13.82
N GLN A 128 6.28 2.24 -13.62
CA GLN A 128 5.50 3.49 -13.51
C GLN A 128 4.54 3.72 -14.68
N SER A 129 4.96 3.36 -15.90
CA SER A 129 4.14 3.50 -17.10
C SER A 129 3.01 2.47 -17.16
N GLU A 130 3.25 1.25 -16.68
CA GLU A 130 2.24 0.18 -16.57
C GLU A 130 1.20 0.51 -15.49
N GLU A 131 1.63 0.97 -14.32
CA GLU A 131 0.78 1.48 -13.24
C GLU A 131 -0.21 2.56 -13.73
N HIS A 132 0.28 3.50 -14.55
CA HIS A 132 -0.56 4.52 -15.14
C HIS A 132 -1.58 3.94 -16.14
N GLN A 133 -1.25 2.85 -16.83
CA GLN A 133 -2.19 2.14 -17.72
C GLN A 133 -3.24 1.38 -16.91
N HIS A 134 -2.86 0.76 -15.79
CA HIS A 134 -3.77 0.07 -14.87
C HIS A 134 -4.84 1.00 -14.31
N MET A 135 -4.43 2.23 -13.91
CA MET A 135 -5.38 3.29 -13.56
C MET A 135 -6.45 3.52 -14.63
N ALA A 136 -6.05 3.50 -15.91
CA ALA A 136 -6.97 3.75 -17.02
C ALA A 136 -7.98 2.61 -17.19
N VAL A 137 -7.54 1.37 -17.01
CA VAL A 137 -8.40 0.18 -17.09
C VAL A 137 -9.42 0.18 -15.95
N LEU A 138 -9.00 0.51 -14.72
CA LEU A 138 -9.89 0.60 -13.55
C LEU A 138 -10.90 1.74 -13.68
N ARG A 139 -10.46 2.91 -14.13
CA ARG A 139 -11.35 4.05 -14.41
C ARG A 139 -12.48 3.64 -15.37
N LYS A 140 -12.11 3.01 -16.50
CA LYS A 140 -13.07 2.53 -17.50
C LYS A 140 -14.04 1.50 -16.91
N ALA A 141 -13.55 0.59 -16.06
CA ALA A 141 -14.40 -0.40 -15.39
C ALA A 141 -15.45 0.27 -14.47
N ILE A 142 -15.04 1.23 -13.63
CA ILE A 142 -15.94 1.97 -12.74
C ILE A 142 -17.00 2.73 -13.55
N GLU A 143 -16.58 3.46 -14.59
CA GLU A 143 -17.49 4.20 -15.48
C GLU A 143 -18.49 3.26 -16.18
N THR A 144 -18.02 2.10 -16.64
CA THR A 144 -18.87 1.08 -17.30
C THR A 144 -19.93 0.53 -16.36
N LEU A 145 -19.63 0.41 -15.07
CA LEU A 145 -20.58 0.01 -14.04
C LEU A 145 -21.49 1.17 -13.57
N GLY A 146 -21.27 2.38 -14.07
CA GLY A 146 -22.04 3.58 -13.74
C GLY A 146 -21.60 4.27 -12.45
N GLY A 147 -20.43 3.91 -11.91
CA GLY A 147 -19.81 4.56 -10.78
C GLY A 147 -19.02 5.82 -11.18
N ASP A 148 -18.60 6.58 -10.17
CA ASP A 148 -17.74 7.76 -10.32
C ASP A 148 -16.29 7.39 -9.95
N PRO A 149 -15.33 7.39 -10.90
CA PRO A 149 -13.93 7.04 -10.63
C PRO A 149 -13.18 8.09 -9.79
N THR A 150 -13.79 9.23 -9.49
CA THR A 150 -13.22 10.27 -8.62
C THR A 150 -13.67 10.13 -7.16
N ALA A 151 -14.64 9.27 -6.88
CA ALA A 151 -15.15 9.06 -5.53
C ALA A 151 -14.09 8.43 -4.61
N MET A 152 -13.99 8.95 -3.38
CA MET A 152 -13.29 8.29 -2.30
C MET A 152 -14.22 7.27 -1.65
N THR A 153 -14.05 5.98 -1.98
CA THR A 153 -14.77 4.89 -1.32
C THR A 153 -14.09 4.51 -0.01
N PRO A 154 -14.76 3.78 0.90
CA PRO A 154 -14.14 3.35 2.16
C PRO A 154 -12.81 2.61 1.98
N CYS A 155 -12.72 1.68 1.04
CA CYS A 155 -11.48 0.97 0.78
C CYS A 155 -10.42 1.87 0.10
N ALA A 156 -10.82 2.84 -0.73
CA ALA A 156 -9.90 3.84 -1.29
C ALA A 156 -9.24 4.70 -0.19
N ASP A 157 -10.01 5.11 0.83
CA ASP A 157 -9.49 5.84 1.99
C ASP A 157 -8.47 4.98 2.77
N VAL A 158 -8.85 3.75 3.11
CA VAL A 158 -7.95 2.82 3.82
C VAL A 158 -6.68 2.53 3.02
N ALA A 159 -6.77 2.34 1.69
CA ALA A 159 -5.59 2.16 0.84
C ALA A 159 -4.66 3.39 0.86
N ALA A 160 -5.22 4.60 0.88
CA ALA A 160 -4.44 5.81 1.04
C ALA A 160 -3.72 5.84 2.39
N VAL A 161 -4.39 5.49 3.50
CA VAL A 161 -3.77 5.41 4.84
C VAL A 161 -2.64 4.38 4.87
N LYS A 162 -2.86 3.16 4.35
CA LYS A 162 -1.80 2.12 4.25
C LYS A 162 -0.58 2.63 3.50
N SER A 163 -0.82 3.32 2.39
CA SER A 163 0.21 3.84 1.49
C SER A 163 1.04 4.98 2.08
N GLN A 164 0.53 5.70 3.09
CA GLN A 164 1.25 6.84 3.69
C GLN A 164 2.61 6.45 4.26
N GLY A 165 2.72 5.30 4.91
CA GLY A 165 3.98 4.83 5.51
C GLY A 165 5.06 4.60 4.44
N VAL A 166 4.70 3.97 3.32
CA VAL A 166 5.63 3.73 2.22
C VAL A 166 6.08 5.03 1.58
N MET A 167 5.14 5.96 1.30
CA MET A 167 5.48 7.27 0.75
C MET A 167 6.46 8.04 1.66
N GLN A 168 6.27 7.98 2.98
CA GLN A 168 7.21 8.58 3.94
C GLN A 168 8.61 7.99 3.85
N VAL A 169 8.74 6.66 3.67
CA VAL A 169 10.05 6.01 3.48
C VAL A 169 10.70 6.44 2.17
N LEU A 170 9.96 6.46 1.07
CA LEU A 170 10.49 6.81 -0.26
C LEU A 170 10.97 8.26 -0.34
N THR A 171 10.26 9.16 0.34
CA THR A 171 10.52 10.61 0.30
C THR A 171 11.46 11.10 1.41
N ASP A 172 11.77 10.28 2.42
CA ASP A 172 12.79 10.63 3.40
C ASP A 172 14.16 10.70 2.71
N PRO A 173 14.86 11.85 2.69
CA PRO A 173 16.15 11.96 2.01
C PRO A 173 17.26 11.09 2.65
N ARG A 174 17.03 10.58 3.86
CA ARG A 174 18.00 9.76 4.61
C ARG A 174 17.87 8.27 4.33
N THR A 175 16.76 7.81 3.75
CA THR A 175 16.57 6.40 3.42
C THR A 175 17.42 6.00 2.21
N THR A 176 17.91 4.77 2.24
CA THR A 176 18.74 4.21 1.16
C THR A 176 17.89 3.58 0.06
N THR A 177 18.52 3.20 -1.07
CA THR A 177 17.83 2.53 -2.18
C THR A 177 17.27 1.19 -1.73
N SER A 178 18.04 0.37 -1.00
CA SER A 178 17.55 -0.94 -0.51
C SER A 178 16.37 -0.79 0.45
N GLN A 179 16.40 0.24 1.32
CA GLN A 179 15.28 0.52 2.24
C GLN A 179 14.01 0.90 1.47
N CYS A 180 14.15 1.69 0.40
CA CYS A 180 13.04 2.09 -0.46
C CYS A 180 12.51 0.93 -1.31
N LEU A 181 13.38 0.10 -1.88
CA LEU A 181 13.01 -1.13 -2.59
C LEU A 181 12.25 -2.10 -1.67
N SER A 182 12.72 -2.26 -0.42
CA SER A 182 12.02 -3.08 0.57
C SER A 182 10.65 -2.52 0.94
N ALA A 183 10.47 -1.19 0.94
CA ALA A 183 9.19 -0.57 1.19
C ALA A 183 8.22 -0.76 0.02
N ILE A 184 8.66 -0.54 -1.22
CA ILE A 184 7.84 -0.80 -2.42
C ILE A 184 7.49 -2.27 -2.53
N LEU A 185 8.38 -3.21 -2.19
CA LEU A 185 8.07 -4.64 -2.20
C LEU A 185 6.83 -5.00 -1.36
N THR A 186 6.54 -4.25 -0.28
CA THR A 186 5.30 -4.47 0.50
C THR A 186 4.04 -4.10 -0.28
N LEU A 187 4.13 -3.12 -1.17
CA LEU A 187 3.03 -2.72 -2.06
C LEU A 187 2.87 -3.74 -3.19
N GLU A 188 3.95 -4.14 -3.84
CA GLU A 188 3.94 -5.15 -4.92
C GLU A 188 3.29 -6.47 -4.48
N LEU A 189 3.53 -6.88 -3.23
CA LEU A 189 2.89 -8.07 -2.65
C LEU A 189 1.37 -7.87 -2.48
N GLU A 190 0.95 -6.70 -1.99
CA GLU A 190 -0.48 -6.37 -1.87
C GLU A 190 -1.14 -6.24 -3.24
N ASP A 191 -0.45 -5.64 -4.21
CA ASP A 191 -0.96 -5.36 -5.54
C ASP A 191 -1.27 -6.64 -6.31
N ASN A 192 -0.29 -7.54 -6.35
CA ASN A 192 -0.42 -8.82 -7.01
C ASN A 192 -1.63 -9.63 -6.50
N ASP A 193 -1.78 -9.74 -5.17
CA ASP A 193 -2.93 -10.41 -4.56
C ASP A 193 -4.25 -9.67 -4.81
N ALA A 194 -4.23 -8.33 -4.84
CA ALA A 194 -5.42 -7.51 -5.07
C ALA A 194 -5.97 -7.69 -6.48
N TRP A 195 -5.13 -7.75 -7.52
CA TRP A 195 -5.57 -7.99 -8.90
C TRP A 195 -6.23 -9.36 -9.08
N ALA A 196 -5.62 -10.41 -8.53
CA ALA A 196 -6.19 -11.75 -8.58
C ALA A 196 -7.58 -11.79 -7.93
N MET A 197 -7.71 -11.22 -6.73
CA MET A 197 -8.99 -11.13 -6.03
C MET A 197 -10.03 -10.27 -6.79
N LEU A 198 -9.59 -9.16 -7.39
CA LEU A 198 -10.47 -8.26 -8.14
C LEU A 198 -11.04 -8.94 -9.39
N ILE A 199 -10.24 -9.75 -10.08
CA ILE A 199 -10.69 -10.57 -11.21
C ILE A 199 -11.78 -11.55 -10.76
N GLU A 200 -11.56 -12.30 -9.67
CA GLU A 200 -12.54 -13.24 -9.13
C GLU A 200 -13.85 -12.55 -8.72
N LEU A 201 -13.75 -11.44 -8.00
CA LEU A 201 -14.89 -10.66 -7.55
C LEU A 201 -15.70 -10.13 -8.74
N THR A 202 -15.01 -9.62 -9.76
CA THR A 202 -15.63 -9.07 -10.98
C THR A 202 -16.35 -10.16 -11.79
N ARG A 203 -15.75 -11.35 -11.91
CA ARG A 203 -16.40 -12.53 -12.52
C ARG A 203 -17.64 -12.94 -11.75
N LYS A 204 -17.53 -13.07 -10.42
CA LYS A 204 -18.65 -13.46 -9.54
C LYS A 204 -19.80 -12.45 -9.58
N ALA A 205 -19.49 -11.17 -9.76
CA ALA A 205 -20.49 -10.12 -9.94
C ALA A 205 -21.20 -10.15 -11.31
N GLY A 206 -20.76 -11.01 -12.25
CA GLY A 206 -21.35 -11.16 -13.58
C GLY A 206 -20.74 -10.25 -14.64
N HIS A 207 -19.48 -9.84 -14.47
CA HIS A 207 -18.76 -8.94 -15.37
C HIS A 207 -17.50 -9.58 -16.00
N PRO A 208 -17.63 -10.74 -16.68
CA PRO A 208 -16.46 -11.50 -17.17
C PRO A 208 -15.60 -10.74 -18.19
N MET A 209 -16.19 -9.83 -18.98
CA MET A 209 -15.43 -9.00 -19.92
C MET A 209 -14.55 -7.96 -19.18
N ILE A 210 -15.08 -7.33 -18.13
CA ILE A 210 -14.29 -6.41 -17.30
C ILE A 210 -13.17 -7.16 -16.59
N ALA A 211 -13.46 -8.36 -16.08
CA ALA A 211 -12.43 -9.21 -15.49
C ALA A 211 -11.35 -9.61 -16.52
N GLY A 212 -11.72 -9.82 -17.78
CA GLY A 212 -10.77 -10.08 -18.87
C GLY A 212 -9.83 -8.89 -19.14
N ASP A 213 -10.35 -7.66 -19.05
CA ASP A 213 -9.53 -6.43 -19.18
C ASP A 213 -8.46 -6.34 -18.07
N PHE A 214 -8.65 -7.00 -16.92
CA PHE A 214 -7.72 -6.99 -15.77
C PHE A 214 -6.62 -8.05 -15.85
N GLU A 215 -6.74 -9.05 -16.72
CA GLU A 215 -5.77 -10.15 -16.82
C GLU A 215 -4.39 -9.70 -17.30
N GLN A 216 -4.31 -8.61 -18.08
CA GLN A 216 -3.02 -8.03 -18.46
C GLN A 216 -2.34 -7.36 -17.27
N ALA A 217 -3.09 -6.61 -16.47
CA ALA A 217 -2.55 -5.95 -15.28
C ALA A 217 -1.99 -6.99 -14.29
N LEU A 218 -2.72 -8.08 -14.04
CA LEU A 218 -2.21 -9.16 -13.18
C LEU A 218 -0.87 -9.73 -13.67
N ARG A 219 -0.69 -9.94 -14.97
CA ARG A 219 0.58 -10.43 -15.52
C ARG A 219 1.71 -9.42 -15.34
N GLU A 220 1.44 -8.15 -15.58
CA GLU A 220 2.40 -7.07 -15.37
C GLU A 220 2.79 -7.00 -13.89
N GLU A 221 1.84 -7.08 -12.96
CA GLU A 221 2.13 -7.09 -11.52
C GLU A 221 2.92 -8.33 -11.05
N GLU A 222 2.71 -9.50 -11.66
CA GLU A 222 3.57 -10.67 -11.40
C GLU A 222 5.03 -10.41 -11.81
N GLU A 223 5.23 -9.70 -12.92
CA GLU A 223 6.55 -9.28 -13.42
C GLU A 223 7.15 -8.19 -12.53
N HIS A 224 6.38 -7.17 -12.12
CA HIS A 224 6.81 -6.11 -11.22
C HIS A 224 7.30 -6.69 -9.87
N LEU A 225 6.47 -7.52 -9.24
CA LEU A 225 6.79 -8.19 -7.97
C LEU A 225 8.07 -9.03 -8.08
N SER A 226 8.22 -9.78 -9.17
CA SER A 226 9.42 -10.58 -9.45
C SER A 226 10.66 -9.69 -9.62
N ALA A 227 10.53 -8.59 -10.36
CA ALA A 227 11.61 -7.64 -10.62
C ALA A 227 12.08 -6.95 -9.32
N ILE A 228 11.17 -6.33 -8.57
CA ILE A 228 11.52 -5.62 -7.32
C ILE A 228 12.14 -6.58 -6.30
N ARG A 229 11.60 -7.79 -6.17
CA ARG A 229 12.16 -8.83 -5.28
C ARG A 229 13.58 -9.20 -5.67
N THR A 230 13.83 -9.40 -6.97
CA THR A 230 15.14 -9.80 -7.49
C THR A 230 16.15 -8.66 -7.31
N ILE A 231 15.79 -7.44 -7.70
CA ILE A 231 16.62 -6.24 -7.56
C ILE A 231 17.00 -6.01 -6.10
N LEU A 232 16.03 -6.05 -5.17
CA LEU A 232 16.30 -5.89 -3.74
C LEU A 232 17.29 -6.94 -3.23
N LYS A 233 17.06 -8.21 -3.59
CA LYS A 233 17.92 -9.32 -3.19
C LYS A 233 19.35 -9.13 -3.69
N GLU A 234 19.52 -8.87 -4.98
CA GLU A 234 20.85 -8.68 -5.59
C GLU A 234 21.56 -7.47 -5.01
N ASN A 235 20.84 -6.37 -4.83
CA ASN A 235 21.38 -5.14 -4.25
C ASN A 235 21.84 -5.34 -2.79
N LEU A 236 21.14 -6.13 -1.97
CA LEU A 236 21.56 -6.43 -0.61
C LEU A 236 22.74 -7.41 -0.56
N LEU A 237 22.73 -8.46 -1.41
CA LEU A 237 23.83 -9.42 -1.48
C LEU A 237 25.15 -8.74 -1.90
N ALA A 238 25.09 -7.84 -2.88
CA ALA A 238 26.26 -7.09 -3.34
C ALA A 238 26.86 -6.12 -2.30
N GLN A 239 26.16 -5.84 -1.19
CA GLN A 239 26.65 -4.96 -0.11
C GLN A 239 27.33 -5.71 1.03
N VAL A 240 27.17 -7.04 1.09
CA VAL A 240 27.82 -7.89 2.10
C VAL A 240 29.04 -8.63 1.56
N ASP A 241 29.26 -8.57 0.24
CA ASP A 241 30.47 -9.04 -0.47
C ASP A 241 31.62 -8.01 -0.40
#